data_AF-B8LEB0-F1
#
_entry.id   AF-B8LEB0-F1
#
_cell.length_a   1.000
_cell.length_b   1.000
_cell.length_c   1.000
_cell.angle_alpha   90.00
_cell.angle_beta   90.00
_cell.angle_gamma   90.00
#
_symmetry.space_group_name_H-M   'P 1'
#
loop_
_entity.id
_entity.type
_entity.pdbx_description
1 polymer ?
#
loop_
_entity_poly.entity_id
_entity_poly.type
_entity_poly.pdbx_seq_one_letter_code
_entity_poly.pdbx_strand_id
1 'polypeptide(L)'
;MTSPFTTEAAAFNPTLLLLFLALWLFAYYITVLSPTHGAPNGFESSALLSNLHSVPLCILAALSLLDIVDEVYPLCWSLSFFVVDVLDCAVRRDLMWGVHGMISLVLNVATGGNGVHRGLRSLSKGFFTEASTPFLNHWKLNKNYTNFLIFFTSFTLCRILWVPYFIYNTYAIHLQGKIDYLIWPSVLFYVLQLFWYVKMVGMVFHYRLPKEVIEREKKAKKKS
;
A
#
# COMPACT_ATOMS: atom_id res chain seq x y z
N MET A 1 24.88 -7.25 28.80
CA MET A 1 24.12 -7.52 27.56
C MET A 1 24.47 -6.42 26.58
N THR A 2 25.35 -6.72 25.64
CA THR A 2 25.89 -5.81 24.63
C THR A 2 24.83 -5.55 23.56
N SER A 3 24.51 -4.27 23.32
CA SER A 3 23.63 -3.83 22.23
C SER A 3 24.19 -4.26 20.87
N PRO A 4 23.46 -5.05 20.06
CA PRO A 4 23.90 -5.42 18.72
C PRO A 4 23.35 -4.45 17.65
N PHE A 5 23.08 -3.18 17.98
CA PHE A 5 22.65 -2.18 17.00
C PHE A 5 23.85 -1.40 16.45
N THR A 6 24.84 -2.09 15.89
CA THR A 6 25.88 -1.44 15.09
C THR A 6 26.11 -2.22 13.81
N THR A 7 25.25 -1.98 12.82
CA THR A 7 25.67 -1.96 11.43
C THR A 7 25.03 -0.74 10.78
N GLU A 8 25.85 0.27 10.50
CA GLU A 8 25.53 1.38 9.60
C GLU A 8 25.40 0.86 8.16
N ALA A 9 24.53 -0.13 7.92
CA ALA A 9 24.09 -0.43 6.58
C ALA A 9 23.34 0.82 6.08
N ALA A 10 23.80 1.36 4.95
CA ALA A 10 23.24 2.56 4.35
C ALA A 10 21.71 2.46 4.31
N ALA A 11 21.03 3.46 4.87
CA ALA A 11 19.57 3.53 4.95
C ALA A 11 18.87 3.35 3.60
N PHE A 12 19.59 3.65 2.52
CA PHE A 12 19.15 3.59 1.14
C PHE A 12 20.24 3.02 0.25
N ASN A 13 19.87 2.09 -0.62
CA ASN A 13 20.69 1.66 -1.74
C ASN A 13 20.25 2.47 -2.99
N PRO A 14 20.97 3.54 -3.37
CA PRO A 14 20.54 4.44 -4.44
C PRO A 14 20.47 3.72 -5.80
N THR A 15 21.36 2.75 -6.05
CA THR A 15 21.35 1.96 -7.27
C THR A 15 20.07 1.12 -7.38
N LEU A 16 19.70 0.43 -6.29
CA LEU A 16 18.48 -0.37 -6.24
C LEU A 16 17.22 0.51 -6.35
N LEU A 17 17.22 1.67 -5.69
CA LEU A 17 16.14 2.65 -5.79
C LEU A 17 15.96 3.16 -7.22
N LEU A 18 17.04 3.57 -7.89
CA LEU A 18 16.99 4.04 -9.28
C LEU A 18 16.54 2.94 -10.24
N LEU A 19 16.95 1.69 -10.01
CA LEU A 19 16.52 0.55 -10.81
C LEU A 19 15.01 0.30 -10.69
N PHE A 20 14.46 0.27 -9.47
CA PHE A 20 13.02 0.10 -9.28
C PHE A 20 12.22 1.32 -9.75
N LEU A 21 12.75 2.54 -9.58
CA LEU A 21 12.14 3.74 -10.12
C LEU A 21 12.06 3.71 -11.65
N ALA A 22 13.14 3.29 -12.33
CA ALA A 22 13.14 3.12 -13.78
C ALA A 22 12.09 2.09 -14.24
N LEU A 23 11.96 0.96 -13.52
CA LEU A 23 10.92 -0.04 -13.79
C LEU A 23 9.50 0.55 -13.66
N TRP A 24 9.23 1.29 -12.59
CA TRP A 24 7.92 1.89 -12.37
C TRP A 24 7.60 3.02 -13.35
N LEU A 25 8.58 3.86 -13.71
CA LEU A 25 8.44 4.88 -14.75
C LEU A 25 8.16 4.24 -16.12
N PHE A 26 8.83 3.14 -16.43
CA PHE A 26 8.55 2.38 -17.65
C PHE A 26 7.13 1.80 -17.64
N ALA A 27 6.71 1.19 -16.53
CA ALA A 27 5.35 0.69 -16.36
C ALA A 27 4.30 1.81 -16.49
N TYR A 28 4.56 2.98 -15.89
CA TYR A 28 3.72 4.18 -16.01
C TYR A 28 3.62 4.66 -17.46
N TYR A 29 4.74 4.75 -18.18
CA TYR A 29 4.75 5.13 -19.58
C TYR A 29 3.87 4.19 -20.42
N ILE A 30 4.03 2.88 -20.28
CA ILE A 30 3.28 1.89 -21.06
C ILE A 30 1.77 1.92 -20.75
N THR A 31 1.40 2.09 -19.48
CA THR A 31 0.01 1.92 -19.02
C THR A 31 -0.80 3.20 -18.97
N VAL A 32 -0.15 4.36 -18.82
CA VAL A 32 -0.84 5.66 -18.67
C VAL A 32 -0.53 6.59 -19.84
N LEU A 33 0.74 6.77 -20.21
CA LEU A 33 1.15 7.77 -21.20
C LEU A 33 1.17 7.26 -22.65
N SER A 34 1.23 5.94 -22.86
CA SER A 34 1.40 5.35 -24.18
C SER A 34 0.25 5.73 -25.11
N PRO A 35 0.51 6.27 -26.32
CA PRO A 35 -0.54 6.63 -27.26
C PRO A 35 -1.38 5.44 -27.73
N THR A 36 -0.82 4.23 -27.70
CA THR A 36 -1.44 3.03 -28.25
C THR A 36 -2.17 2.19 -27.20
N HIS A 37 -1.67 2.18 -25.95
CA HIS A 37 -2.17 1.31 -24.89
C HIS A 37 -2.50 2.05 -23.58
N GLY A 38 -2.17 3.34 -23.50
CA GLY A 38 -2.32 4.15 -22.30
C GLY A 38 -3.78 4.42 -21.98
N ALA A 39 -4.13 4.30 -20.71
CA ALA A 39 -5.39 4.76 -20.17
C ALA A 39 -5.10 5.90 -19.18
N PRO A 40 -5.51 7.15 -19.44
CA PRO A 40 -5.21 8.30 -18.57
C PRO A 40 -6.03 8.31 -17.27
N ASN A 41 -6.53 7.14 -16.85
CA ASN A 41 -7.39 6.99 -15.67
C ASN A 41 -6.58 6.98 -14.36
N GLY A 42 -5.25 7.09 -14.42
CA GLY A 42 -4.34 7.15 -13.28
C GLY A 42 -3.57 5.86 -13.03
N PHE A 43 -2.35 6.01 -12.50
CA PHE A 43 -1.41 4.92 -12.25
C PHE A 43 -1.94 3.92 -11.19
N GLU A 44 -2.53 4.42 -10.10
CA GLU A 44 -3.17 3.62 -9.05
C GLU A 44 -4.50 2.99 -9.47
N SER A 45 -5.17 3.61 -10.44
CA SER A 45 -6.44 3.09 -10.95
C SER A 45 -6.26 1.82 -11.78
N SER A 46 -5.03 1.53 -12.21
CA SER A 46 -4.68 0.25 -12.82
C SER A 46 -4.61 -0.85 -11.77
N ALA A 47 -5.64 -1.70 -11.74
CA ALA A 47 -5.68 -2.90 -10.91
C ALA A 47 -4.44 -3.79 -11.12
N LEU A 48 -3.91 -3.84 -12.35
CA LEU A 48 -2.71 -4.60 -12.68
C LEU A 48 -1.49 -4.02 -11.96
N LEU A 49 -1.24 -2.71 -12.07
CA LEU A 49 -0.07 -2.06 -11.47
C LEU A 49 -0.13 -2.10 -9.95
N SER A 50 -1.31 -1.83 -9.40
CA SER A 50 -1.54 -1.91 -7.96
C SER A 50 -1.31 -3.34 -7.42
N ASN A 51 -1.77 -4.39 -8.13
CA ASN A 51 -1.47 -5.77 -7.75
C ASN A 51 0.01 -6.12 -7.92
N LEU A 52 0.63 -5.67 -9.01
CA LEU A 52 2.05 -5.86 -9.28
C LEU A 52 2.91 -5.18 -8.21
N HIS A 53 2.45 -4.09 -7.60
CA HIS A 53 3.12 -3.50 -6.45
C HIS A 53 2.90 -4.33 -5.19
N SER A 54 1.63 -4.50 -4.79
CA SER A 54 1.28 -5.02 -3.47
C SER A 54 1.66 -6.49 -3.27
N VAL A 55 1.51 -7.36 -4.27
CA VAL A 55 1.81 -8.81 -4.11
C VAL A 55 3.31 -9.05 -3.92
N PRO A 56 4.21 -8.61 -4.82
CA PRO A 56 5.65 -8.70 -4.60
C PRO A 56 6.11 -7.98 -3.34
N LEU A 57 5.51 -6.83 -3.00
CA LEU A 57 5.84 -6.12 -1.77
C LEU A 57 5.57 -6.97 -0.53
N CYS A 58 4.40 -7.59 -0.42
CA CYS A 58 4.09 -8.47 0.70
C CYS A 58 4.98 -9.71 0.75
N ILE A 59 5.37 -10.27 -0.40
CA ILE A 59 6.32 -11.39 -0.48
C ILE A 59 7.70 -10.94 0.03
N LEU A 60 8.23 -9.83 -0.48
CA LEU A 60 9.52 -9.27 -0.05
C LEU A 60 9.51 -8.89 1.43
N ALA A 61 8.40 -8.34 1.93
CA ALA A 61 8.22 -8.05 3.35
C ALA A 61 8.23 -9.32 4.20
N ALA A 62 7.55 -10.39 3.78
CA ALA A 62 7.57 -11.68 4.47
C ALA A 62 8.99 -12.28 4.49
N LEU A 63 9.67 -12.29 3.34
CA LEU A 63 11.07 -12.76 3.24
C LEU A 63 12.01 -11.93 4.11
N SER A 64 11.77 -10.62 4.19
CA SER A 64 12.50 -9.72 5.07
C SER A 64 12.26 -10.08 6.54
N LEU A 65 11.02 -10.30 6.97
CA LEU A 65 10.72 -10.70 8.35
C LEU A 65 11.29 -12.07 8.73
N LEU A 66 11.54 -12.95 7.75
CA LEU A 66 12.22 -14.24 7.93
C LEU A 66 13.75 -14.12 7.87
N ASP A 67 14.30 -12.91 7.81
CA ASP A 67 15.73 -12.63 7.65
C ASP A 67 16.37 -13.25 6.40
N ILE A 68 15.57 -13.57 5.37
CA ILE A 68 16.04 -14.14 4.09
C ILE A 68 16.56 -13.04 3.15
N VAL A 69 15.93 -11.87 3.17
CA VAL A 69 16.35 -10.68 2.39
C VAL A 69 16.42 -9.44 3.29
N ASP A 70 17.20 -8.46 2.87
CA ASP A 70 17.26 -7.18 3.57
C ASP A 70 15.99 -6.35 3.36
N GLU A 71 15.60 -5.58 4.38
CA GLU A 71 14.43 -4.68 4.31
C GLU A 71 14.59 -3.58 3.24
N VAL A 72 15.80 -3.35 2.75
CA VAL A 72 16.08 -2.40 1.66
C VAL A 72 15.36 -2.79 0.36
N TYR A 73 15.14 -4.08 0.09
CA TYR A 73 14.44 -4.55 -1.11
C TYR A 73 12.97 -4.14 -1.13
N PRO A 74 12.13 -4.53 -0.15
CA PRO A 74 10.74 -4.08 -0.10
C PRO A 74 10.63 -2.55 0.06
N LEU A 75 11.56 -1.91 0.79
CA LEU A 75 11.60 -0.45 0.90
C LEU A 75 11.80 0.23 -0.46
N CYS A 76 12.84 -0.12 -1.21
CA CYS A 76 13.11 0.51 -2.50
C CYS A 76 12.00 0.21 -3.52
N TRP A 77 11.42 -1.00 -3.48
CA TRP A 77 10.28 -1.39 -4.33
C TRP A 77 9.07 -0.49 -4.08
N SER A 78 8.68 -0.33 -2.81
CA SER A 78 7.51 0.46 -2.42
C SER A 78 7.75 1.97 -2.58
N LEU A 79 8.92 2.47 -2.17
CA LEU A 79 9.24 3.89 -2.28
C LEU A 79 9.19 4.35 -3.74
N SER A 80 9.77 3.58 -4.65
CA SER A 80 9.76 3.89 -6.08
C SER A 80 8.34 3.93 -6.66
N PHE A 81 7.48 3.00 -6.26
CA PHE A 81 6.08 2.97 -6.69
C PHE A 81 5.35 4.25 -6.24
N PHE A 82 5.45 4.59 -4.95
CA PHE A 82 4.74 5.75 -4.41
C PHE A 82 5.28 7.09 -4.94
N VAL A 83 6.54 7.18 -5.36
CA VAL A 83 7.07 8.37 -6.05
C VAL A 83 6.32 8.59 -7.37
N VAL A 84 6.17 7.54 -8.18
CA VAL A 84 5.44 7.62 -9.45
C VAL A 84 3.96 7.90 -9.21
N ASP A 85 3.35 7.26 -8.21
CA ASP A 85 1.96 7.45 -7.83
C ASP A 85 1.63 8.90 -7.42
N VAL A 86 2.46 9.50 -6.57
CA VAL A 86 2.30 10.90 -6.15
C VAL A 86 2.46 11.87 -7.31
N LEU A 87 3.42 11.63 -8.21
CA LEU A 87 3.60 12.45 -9.41
C LEU A 87 2.37 12.38 -10.32
N ASP A 88 1.83 11.19 -10.56
CA ASP A 88 0.61 11.01 -11.36
C ASP A 88 -0.61 11.69 -10.70
N CYS A 89 -0.78 11.53 -9.40
CA CYS A 89 -1.84 12.20 -8.64
C CYS A 89 -1.73 13.73 -8.75
N ALA A 90 -0.51 14.29 -8.71
CA ALA A 90 -0.29 15.72 -8.88
C ALA A 90 -0.67 16.21 -10.29
N VAL A 91 -0.32 15.45 -11.33
CA VAL A 91 -0.71 15.74 -12.73
C VAL A 91 -2.22 15.71 -12.89
N ARG A 92 -2.90 14.70 -12.32
CA ARG A 92 -4.36 14.55 -12.39
C ARG A 92 -5.14 15.43 -11.41
N ARG A 93 -4.44 16.10 -10.49
CA ARG A 93 -5.02 16.91 -9.40
C ARG A 93 -5.93 16.09 -8.47
N ASP A 94 -5.59 14.82 -8.26
CA ASP A 94 -6.32 13.94 -7.34
C ASP A 94 -5.80 14.10 -5.91
N LEU A 95 -6.43 15.01 -5.17
CA LEU A 95 -5.96 15.38 -3.83
C LEU A 95 -6.05 14.23 -2.82
N MET A 96 -7.13 13.44 -2.87
CA MET A 96 -7.35 12.37 -1.88
C MET A 96 -6.29 11.29 -2.00
N TRP A 97 -6.03 10.82 -3.22
CA TRP A 97 -5.02 9.80 -3.48
C TRP A 97 -3.60 10.37 -3.34
N GLY A 98 -3.37 11.62 -3.74
CA GLY A 98 -2.11 12.31 -3.50
C GLY A 98 -1.73 12.40 -2.02
N VAL A 99 -2.68 12.72 -1.14
CA VAL A 99 -2.43 12.74 0.33
C VAL A 99 -2.09 11.35 0.85
N HIS A 100 -2.79 10.31 0.39
CA HIS A 100 -2.48 8.93 0.77
C HIS A 100 -1.06 8.53 0.34
N GLY A 101 -0.70 8.77 -0.92
CA GLY A 101 0.64 8.48 -1.45
C GLY A 101 1.73 9.24 -0.71
N MET A 102 1.49 10.51 -0.37
CA MET A 102 2.42 11.32 0.40
C MET A 102 2.65 10.79 1.82
N ILE A 103 1.61 10.38 2.53
CA ILE A 103 1.75 9.76 3.86
C ILE A 103 2.57 8.47 3.74
N SER A 104 2.30 7.64 2.75
CA SER A 104 3.04 6.40 2.49
C SER A 104 4.52 6.66 2.17
N LEU A 105 4.83 7.69 1.37
CA LEU A 105 6.21 8.12 1.10
C LEU A 105 6.92 8.56 2.38
N VAL A 106 6.28 9.40 3.19
CA VAL A 106 6.86 9.89 4.45
C VAL A 106 7.14 8.71 5.39
N LEU A 107 6.21 7.76 5.51
CA LEU A 107 6.40 6.56 6.32
C LEU A 107 7.58 5.70 5.81
N ASN A 108 7.68 5.52 4.49
CA ASN A 108 8.79 4.78 3.88
C ASN A 108 10.14 5.44 4.16
N VAL A 109 10.25 6.75 3.91
CA VAL A 109 11.50 7.50 4.08
C VAL A 109 11.88 7.59 5.55
N ALA A 110 10.95 7.99 6.41
CA ALA A 110 11.23 8.28 7.81
C ALA A 110 11.51 7.00 8.61
N THR A 111 10.74 5.93 8.38
CA THR A 111 10.98 4.63 9.04
C THR A 111 12.23 3.96 8.48
N GLY A 112 12.45 4.01 7.16
CA GLY A 112 13.66 3.48 6.53
C GLY A 112 14.93 4.24 6.91
N GLY A 113 14.83 5.53 7.17
CA GLY A 113 15.93 6.36 7.66
C GLY A 113 16.33 6.08 9.11
N ASN A 114 15.40 5.56 9.92
CA ASN A 114 15.62 5.33 11.35
C ASN A 114 16.22 3.93 11.62
N GLY A 115 17.47 3.91 12.10
CA GLY A 115 18.20 2.66 12.37
C GLY A 115 17.53 1.73 13.38
N VAL A 116 16.80 2.27 14.38
CA VAL A 116 16.07 1.46 15.35
C VAL A 116 14.92 0.73 14.68
N HIS A 117 14.13 1.45 13.88
CA HIS A 117 13.00 0.86 13.15
C HIS A 117 13.44 -0.12 12.05
N ARG A 118 14.58 0.13 11.38
CA ARG A 118 15.20 -0.84 10.48
C ARG A 118 15.55 -2.14 11.21
N GLY A 119 16.19 -2.05 12.37
CA GLY A 119 16.51 -3.22 13.18
C GLY A 119 15.29 -3.98 13.68
N LEU A 120 14.14 -3.31 13.83
CA LEU A 120 12.85 -3.92 14.19
C LEU A 120 12.04 -4.40 12.98
N ARG A 121 12.58 -4.22 11.76
CA ARG A 121 11.92 -4.46 10.47
C ARG A 121 10.50 -3.85 10.42
N SER A 122 10.37 -2.63 10.93
CA SER A 122 9.07 -1.95 11.08
C SER A 122 8.39 -1.68 9.75
N LEU A 123 9.15 -1.44 8.67
CA LEU A 123 8.59 -1.24 7.34
C LEU A 123 7.96 -2.52 6.81
N SER A 124 8.67 -3.65 6.92
CA SER A 124 8.19 -4.95 6.49
C SER A 124 6.90 -5.33 7.21
N LYS A 125 6.78 -5.01 8.50
CA LYS A 125 5.51 -5.14 9.25
C LYS A 125 4.43 -4.22 8.66
N GLY A 126 4.74 -2.96 8.40
CA GLY A 126 3.81 -1.99 7.80
C GLY A 126 3.30 -2.40 6.42
N PHE A 127 4.15 -3.00 5.58
CA PHE A 127 3.81 -3.40 4.21
C PHE A 127 2.72 -4.48 4.11
N PHE A 128 2.42 -5.22 5.18
CA PHE A 128 1.28 -6.15 5.18
C PHE A 128 -0.09 -5.46 5.10
N THR A 129 -0.15 -4.14 5.30
CA THR A 129 -1.36 -3.36 5.02
C THR A 129 -1.77 -3.47 3.53
N GLU A 130 -0.80 -3.65 2.64
CA GLU A 130 -1.00 -3.83 1.20
C GLU A 130 -1.55 -5.21 0.82
N ALA A 131 -1.56 -6.19 1.73
CA ALA A 131 -2.08 -7.53 1.44
C ALA A 131 -3.59 -7.53 1.13
N SER A 132 -4.31 -6.50 1.55
CA SER A 132 -5.74 -6.30 1.24
C SER A 132 -6.00 -5.72 -0.16
N THR A 133 -4.98 -5.13 -0.80
CA THR A 133 -5.10 -4.41 -2.07
C THR A 133 -5.50 -5.30 -3.26
N PRO A 134 -4.99 -6.55 -3.41
CA PRO A 134 -5.47 -7.45 -4.46
C PRO A 134 -6.96 -7.76 -4.39
N PHE A 135 -7.51 -7.89 -3.17
CA PHE A 135 -8.93 -8.14 -2.98
C PHE A 135 -9.78 -6.90 -3.29
N LEU A 136 -9.29 -5.69 -2.97
CA LEU A 136 -9.91 -4.43 -3.40
C LEU A 136 -10.03 -4.39 -4.92
N ASN A 137 -8.94 -4.68 -5.63
CA ASN A 137 -8.89 -4.65 -7.08
C ASN A 137 -9.79 -5.72 -7.70
N HIS A 138 -9.81 -6.93 -7.14
CA HIS A 138 -10.71 -8.00 -7.56
C HIS A 138 -12.19 -7.61 -7.37
N TRP A 139 -12.54 -6.97 -6.24
CA TRP A 139 -13.88 -6.44 -6.04
C TRP A 139 -14.20 -5.29 -7.00
N LYS A 140 -13.28 -4.34 -7.22
CA LYS A 140 -13.50 -3.21 -8.14
C LYS A 140 -13.81 -3.67 -9.56
N LEU A 141 -13.17 -4.75 -10.03
CA LEU A 141 -13.38 -5.28 -11.38
C LEU A 141 -14.70 -6.05 -11.52
N ASN A 142 -15.03 -6.90 -10.54
CA ASN A 142 -16.18 -7.80 -10.64
C ASN A 142 -17.47 -7.24 -10.04
N LYS A 143 -17.36 -6.29 -9.12
CA LYS A 143 -18.46 -5.64 -8.39
C LYS A 143 -19.44 -6.58 -7.67
N ASN A 144 -19.06 -7.83 -7.41
CA ASN A 144 -19.88 -8.80 -6.69
C ASN A 144 -19.82 -8.59 -5.15
N TYR A 145 -20.94 -8.83 -4.45
CA TYR A 145 -21.04 -8.77 -3.00
C TYR A 145 -20.14 -9.79 -2.30
N THR A 146 -20.01 -11.02 -2.81
CA THR A 146 -19.08 -12.01 -2.23
C THR A 146 -17.65 -11.50 -2.26
N ASN A 147 -17.24 -10.91 -3.39
CA ASN A 147 -15.90 -10.33 -3.53
C ASN A 147 -15.72 -9.12 -2.63
N PHE A 148 -16.79 -8.34 -2.41
CA PHE A 148 -16.80 -7.27 -1.43
C PHE A 148 -16.58 -7.80 -0.01
N LEU A 149 -17.25 -8.88 0.39
CA LEU A 149 -17.07 -9.49 1.71
C LEU A 149 -15.63 -10.00 1.91
N ILE A 150 -15.05 -10.65 0.90
CA ILE A 150 -13.64 -11.08 0.94
C ILE A 150 -12.72 -9.88 1.12
N PHE A 151 -12.94 -8.81 0.33
CA PHE A 151 -12.18 -7.58 0.47
C PHE A 151 -12.35 -6.95 1.86
N PHE A 152 -13.59 -6.81 2.33
CA PHE A 152 -13.91 -6.27 3.65
C PHE A 152 -13.16 -7.03 4.75
N THR A 153 -13.26 -8.37 4.78
CA THR A 153 -12.55 -9.20 5.74
C THR A 153 -11.04 -9.02 5.64
N SER A 154 -10.47 -9.04 4.42
CA SER A 154 -9.03 -8.83 4.24
C SER A 154 -8.57 -7.45 4.73
N PHE A 155 -9.35 -6.39 4.48
CA PHE A 155 -9.06 -5.05 4.95
C PHE A 155 -9.11 -4.98 6.48
N THR A 156 -10.12 -5.59 7.10
CA THR A 156 -10.23 -5.67 8.56
C THR A 156 -8.98 -6.31 9.17
N LEU A 157 -8.56 -7.47 8.66
CA LEU A 157 -7.40 -8.18 9.18
C LEU A 157 -6.11 -7.38 8.98
N CYS A 158 -5.83 -6.94 7.75
CA CYS A 158 -4.55 -6.33 7.36
C CYS A 158 -4.39 -4.86 7.76
N ARG A 159 -5.49 -4.10 7.89
CA ARG A 159 -5.43 -2.65 8.13
C ARG A 159 -6.06 -2.24 9.45
N ILE A 160 -7.07 -2.94 9.96
CA ILE A 160 -7.75 -2.57 11.22
C ILE A 160 -7.17 -3.30 12.43
N LEU A 161 -6.91 -4.60 12.32
CA LEU A 161 -6.35 -5.37 13.44
C LEU A 161 -4.81 -5.34 13.43
N TRP A 162 -4.20 -5.55 12.27
CA TRP A 162 -2.75 -5.63 12.16
C TRP A 162 -2.03 -4.32 12.50
N VAL A 163 -2.53 -3.17 12.03
CA VAL A 163 -1.89 -1.87 12.26
C VAL A 163 -1.70 -1.54 13.75
N PRO A 164 -2.76 -1.53 14.58
CA PRO A 164 -2.59 -1.27 16.01
C PRO A 164 -1.76 -2.37 16.69
N TYR A 165 -1.88 -3.63 16.26
CA TYR A 165 -1.09 -4.73 16.80
C TYR A 165 0.42 -4.50 16.58
N PHE A 166 0.87 -4.17 15.37
CA PHE A 166 2.30 -3.98 15.11
C PHE A 166 2.82 -2.66 15.71
N ILE A 167 2.00 -1.60 15.76
CA ILE A 167 2.35 -0.35 16.46
C ILE A 167 2.56 -0.64 17.94
N TYR A 168 1.64 -1.35 18.59
CA TYR A 168 1.77 -1.77 19.98
C TYR A 168 3.03 -2.63 20.19
N ASN A 169 3.25 -3.63 19.32
CA ASN A 169 4.45 -4.46 19.38
C ASN A 169 5.74 -3.63 19.24
N THR A 170 5.77 -2.65 18.35
CA THR A 170 6.95 -1.79 18.15
C THR A 170 7.17 -0.87 19.35
N TYR A 171 6.16 -0.08 19.73
CA TYR A 171 6.32 0.97 20.74
C TYR A 171 6.27 0.46 22.18
N ALA A 172 5.31 -0.41 22.52
CA ALA A 172 5.15 -0.87 23.89
C ALA A 172 6.18 -1.95 24.25
N ILE A 173 6.46 -2.89 23.33
CA ILE A 173 7.32 -4.04 23.62
C ILE A 173 8.79 -3.72 23.29
N HIS A 174 9.09 -3.28 22.08
CA HIS A 174 10.48 -3.12 21.64
C HIS A 174 11.09 -1.77 22.01
N LEU A 175 10.31 -0.68 21.95
CA LEU A 175 10.77 0.66 22.35
C LEU A 175 10.47 0.99 23.82
N GLN A 176 9.89 0.06 24.59
CA GLN A 176 9.61 0.21 26.02
C GLN A 176 8.84 1.49 26.36
N GLY A 177 7.89 1.87 25.51
CA GLY A 177 7.06 3.07 25.66
C GLY A 177 7.72 4.38 25.21
N LYS A 178 8.95 4.35 24.67
CA LYS A 178 9.56 5.54 24.07
C LYS A 178 8.86 5.89 22.78
N ILE A 179 8.17 7.02 22.79
CA ILE A 179 7.50 7.57 21.61
C ILE A 179 8.50 8.40 20.83
N ASP A 180 8.63 8.13 19.54
CA ASP A 180 9.37 8.96 18.60
C ASP A 180 8.41 9.63 17.60
N TYR A 181 8.96 10.48 16.73
CA TYR A 181 8.16 11.25 15.79
C TYR A 181 7.45 10.39 14.74
N LEU A 182 7.84 9.12 14.55
CA LEU A 182 7.25 8.20 13.56
C LEU A 182 5.86 7.70 13.97
N ILE A 183 5.49 7.84 15.25
CA ILE A 183 4.16 7.47 15.72
C ILE A 183 3.08 8.31 15.04
N TRP A 184 3.35 9.60 14.79
CA TRP A 184 2.38 10.55 14.25
C TRP A 184 1.93 10.22 12.84
N PRO A 185 2.82 10.03 11.84
CA PRO A 185 2.39 9.61 10.52
C PRO A 185 1.74 8.21 10.54
N SER A 186 2.15 7.33 11.46
CA SER A 186 1.54 5.99 11.63
C SER A 186 0.08 6.09 12.12
N VAL A 187 -0.17 6.93 13.11
CA VAL A 187 -1.52 7.22 13.63
C VAL A 187 -2.36 7.90 12.56
N LEU A 188 -1.82 8.89 11.84
CA LEU A 188 -2.52 9.57 10.75
C LEU A 188 -2.92 8.57 9.65
N PHE A 189 -2.01 7.69 9.26
CA PHE A 189 -2.29 6.61 8.31
C PHE A 189 -3.41 5.70 8.82
N TYR A 190 -3.39 5.33 10.11
CA TYR A 190 -4.44 4.48 10.70
C TYR A 190 -5.82 5.18 10.74
N VAL A 191 -5.87 6.47 11.07
CA VAL A 191 -7.11 7.27 11.02
C VAL A 191 -7.69 7.29 9.60
N LEU A 192 -6.84 7.41 8.58
CA LEU A 192 -7.27 7.31 7.18
C LEU A 192 -7.86 5.92 6.86
N GLN A 193 -7.25 4.84 7.36
CA GLN A 193 -7.81 3.48 7.21
C GLN A 193 -9.17 3.34 7.89
N LEU A 194 -9.34 3.90 9.10
CA LEU A 194 -10.61 3.88 9.83
C LEU A 194 -11.71 4.63 9.08
N PHE A 195 -11.39 5.78 8.47
CA PHE A 195 -12.35 6.53 7.64
C PHE A 195 -12.87 5.68 6.47
N TRP A 196 -11.98 4.97 5.77
CA TRP A 196 -12.39 4.03 4.71
C TRP A 196 -13.16 2.84 5.26
N TYR A 197 -12.78 2.34 6.44
CA TYR A 197 -13.47 1.24 7.08
C TYR A 197 -14.92 1.57 7.43
N VAL A 198 -15.18 2.76 7.98
CA VAL A 198 -16.55 3.23 8.26
C VAL A 198 -17.39 3.26 6.99
N LYS A 199 -16.83 3.71 5.86
CA LYS A 199 -17.53 3.68 4.56
C LYS A 199 -17.86 2.25 4.13
N MET A 200 -16.94 1.31 4.31
CA MET A 200 -17.18 -0.09 3.96
C MET A 200 -18.21 -0.75 4.87
N VAL A 201 -18.21 -0.47 6.17
CA VAL A 201 -19.25 -0.95 7.10
C VAL A 201 -20.63 -0.47 6.63
N GLY A 202 -20.75 0.79 6.22
CA GLY A 202 -21.98 1.29 5.59
C GLY A 202 -22.41 0.49 4.35
N MET A 203 -21.44 0.12 3.49
CA MET A 203 -21.69 -0.73 2.32
C MET A 203 -22.05 -2.17 2.66
N VAL A 204 -21.59 -2.74 3.78
CA VAL A 204 -22.00 -4.09 4.23
C VAL A 204 -23.50 -4.12 4.51
N PHE A 205 -24.03 -3.12 5.21
CA PHE A 205 -25.45 -3.06 5.54
C PHE A 205 -26.34 -2.60 4.38
N HIS A 206 -25.81 -1.80 3.46
CA HIS A 206 -26.58 -1.18 2.37
C HIS A 206 -25.95 -1.42 1.00
N TYR A 207 -25.47 -2.64 0.74
CA TYR A 207 -24.76 -2.93 -0.51
C TYR A 207 -25.67 -2.68 -1.72
N ARG A 208 -25.31 -1.70 -2.54
CA ARG A 208 -25.99 -1.39 -3.80
C ARG A 208 -24.95 -1.35 -4.91
N LEU A 209 -25.23 -2.09 -5.99
CA LEU A 209 -24.43 -2.02 -7.20
C LEU A 209 -24.53 -0.60 -7.80
N PRO A 210 -23.43 -0.04 -8.33
CA PRO A 210 -23.50 1.19 -9.10
C PRO A 210 -24.49 1.05 -10.26
N LYS A 211 -25.31 2.08 -10.52
CA LYS A 211 -26.35 2.07 -11.56
C LYS A 211 -25.79 1.68 -12.94
N GLU A 212 -24.57 2.11 -13.23
CA GLU A 212 -23.84 1.81 -14.47
C GLU A 212 -23.58 0.31 -14.68
N VAL A 213 -23.32 -0.44 -13.60
CA VAL A 213 -23.10 -1.89 -13.64
C VAL A 213 -24.42 -2.60 -13.94
N ILE A 214 -25.50 -2.17 -13.28
CA ILE A 214 -26.85 -2.68 -13.51
C ILE A 214 -27.27 -2.45 -14.97
N GLU A 215 -26.95 -1.30 -15.55
CA GLU A 215 -27.24 -1.00 -16.96
C GLU A 215 -26.43 -1.86 -17.93
N ARG A 216 -25.14 -2.13 -17.64
CA ARG A 216 -24.31 -3.03 -18.46
C ARG A 216 -24.84 -4.47 -18.42
N GLU A 217 -25.20 -4.97 -17.25
CA GLU A 217 -25.80 -6.30 -17.10
C GLU A 217 -27.14 -6.42 -17.84
N LYS A 218 -27.98 -5.37 -17.78
CA LYS A 218 -29.23 -5.31 -18.56
C LYS A 218 -28.99 -5.31 -20.06
N LYS A 219 -27.96 -4.62 -20.55
CA LYS A 219 -27.57 -4.61 -21.97
C LYS A 219 -26.99 -5.96 -22.42
N ALA A 220 -26.22 -6.64 -21.57
CA ALA A 220 -25.67 -7.97 -21.85
C ALA A 220 -26.79 -9.03 -21.94
N LYS A 221 -27.75 -9.02 -21.01
CA LYS A 221 -28.91 -9.93 -21.01
C LYS A 221 -29.87 -9.71 -22.19
N LYS A 222 -29.95 -8.50 -22.75
CA LYS A 222 -30.75 -8.23 -23.96
C LYS A 222 -30.12 -8.73 -25.26
N LYS A 223 -28.83 -9.10 -25.24
CA LYS A 223 -28.08 -9.56 -26.41
C LYS A 223 -27.87 -11.08 -26.47
N SER A 224 -28.27 -11.82 -25.43
CA SER A 224 -28.25 -13.30 -25.40
C SER A 224 -29.65 -13.83 -25.62
#